data_AF-I3U6J7-F1
#
_entry.id   AF-I3U6J7-F1
#
_cell.length_a   1.000
_cell.length_b   1.000
_cell.length_c   1.000
_cell.angle_alpha   90.00
_cell.angle_beta   90.00
_cell.angle_gamma   90.00
#
_symmetry.space_group_name_H-M   'P 1'
#
loop_
_entity.id
_entity.type
_entity.pdbx_description
1 polymer ?
#
loop_
_entity_poly.entity_id
_entity_poly.type
_entity_poly.pdbx_seq_one_letter_code
_entity_poly.pdbx_strand_id
1 'polypeptide(L)'
;MYLDSTHIKANANKHKFTKEMTHDEAKAYQDELEDEINRQRIEAGKRPFTLDLEKEVKLKERKISKADPESGYYVKGEREKQFAYSAHTSCDDNGFILSTIITPGNIHDSQVAFQLVKQSKRLFPEINCVVADAGYKTPKFVHFLTHLNLRPCLPYSRPKGKKGLLSKMSFSMTSILIVIFVRKIKCSLFQRLLEKGTENTNPIQKNV
;
A
#
# COMPACT_ATOMS: atom_id res chain seq x y z
N MET A 1 8.34 -0.17 -20.62
CA MET A 1 8.71 -1.39 -19.84
C MET A 1 7.58 -1.80 -18.91
N TYR A 2 7.15 -3.05 -19.02
CA TYR A 2 6.10 -3.68 -18.23
C TYR A 2 6.72 -4.69 -17.27
N LEU A 3 6.18 -4.77 -16.04
CA LEU A 3 6.58 -5.74 -15.03
C LEU A 3 5.42 -6.68 -14.72
N ASP A 4 5.69 -7.97 -14.83
CA ASP A 4 4.75 -9.01 -14.42
C ASP A 4 5.47 -10.21 -13.81
N SER A 5 4.75 -10.94 -12.96
CA SER A 5 5.22 -12.14 -12.28
C SER A 5 4.32 -13.31 -12.63
N THR A 6 4.93 -14.40 -13.08
CA THR A 6 4.21 -15.63 -13.40
C THR A 6 4.67 -16.75 -12.49
N HIS A 7 3.72 -17.51 -11.94
CA HIS A 7 4.03 -18.63 -11.06
C HIS A 7 4.10 -19.91 -11.88
N ILE A 8 5.27 -20.56 -11.86
CA ILE A 8 5.54 -21.83 -12.52
C ILE A 8 5.45 -22.92 -11.46
N LYS A 9 4.59 -23.93 -11.69
CA LYS A 9 4.45 -25.05 -10.77
C LYS A 9 5.74 -25.87 -10.74
N ALA A 10 6.27 -26.10 -9.54
CA ALA A 10 7.43 -26.96 -9.34
C ALA A 10 7.05 -28.45 -9.42
N ASN A 11 8.02 -29.31 -9.72
CA ASN A 11 7.83 -30.77 -9.72
C ASN A 11 7.87 -31.34 -8.28
N ALA A 12 7.03 -30.80 -7.40
CA ALA A 12 6.98 -31.16 -5.99
C ALA A 12 5.55 -31.41 -5.51
N ASN A 13 5.39 -32.42 -4.66
CA ASN A 13 4.09 -32.78 -4.10
C ASN A 13 3.73 -31.87 -2.92
N LYS A 14 2.61 -31.16 -3.01
CA LYS A 14 2.08 -30.26 -1.98
C LYS A 14 1.85 -30.90 -0.61
N HIS A 15 1.73 -32.22 -0.54
CA HIS A 15 1.51 -32.96 0.71
C HIS A 15 2.80 -33.51 1.34
N LYS A 16 3.92 -33.53 0.62
CA LYS A 16 5.20 -34.06 1.10
C LYS A 16 6.16 -32.91 1.38
N PHE A 17 6.12 -32.38 2.60
CA PHE A 17 6.96 -31.27 3.02
C PHE A 17 7.46 -31.45 4.46
N THR A 18 8.63 -30.90 4.71
CA THR A 18 9.20 -30.70 6.05
C THR A 18 8.93 -29.26 6.47
N LYS A 19 8.71 -29.04 7.76
CA LYS A 19 8.52 -27.72 8.34
C LYS A 19 9.83 -27.30 9.00
N GLU A 20 10.39 -26.19 8.56
CA GLU A 20 11.59 -25.61 9.13
C GLU A 20 11.31 -24.19 9.62
N MET A 21 11.92 -23.81 10.73
CA MET A 21 11.82 -22.47 11.29
C MET A 21 12.91 -21.62 10.66
N THR A 22 12.51 -20.62 9.89
CA THR A 22 13.45 -19.66 9.32
C THR A 22 13.22 -18.29 9.92
N HIS A 23 14.30 -17.53 10.11
CA HIS A 23 14.22 -16.13 10.51
C HIS A 23 13.52 -15.33 9.40
N ASP A 24 12.55 -14.49 9.77
CA ASP A 24 11.96 -13.53 8.83
C ASP A 24 13.04 -12.53 8.44
N GLU A 25 13.24 -12.32 7.14
CA GLU A 25 14.24 -11.36 6.65
C GLU A 25 13.84 -9.97 7.12
N ALA A 26 14.77 -9.28 7.80
CA ALA A 26 14.58 -7.90 8.20
C ALA A 26 14.27 -7.07 6.95
N LYS A 27 13.22 -6.24 7.03
CA LYS A 27 12.85 -5.34 5.94
C LYS A 27 13.91 -4.26 5.82
N ALA A 28 14.97 -4.50 5.07
CA ALA A 28 16.05 -3.52 4.80
C ALA A 28 15.54 -2.14 4.35
N TYR A 29 14.31 -2.07 3.83
CA TYR A 29 13.67 -0.79 3.52
C TYR A 29 13.19 0.03 4.70
N GLN A 30 12.67 -0.63 5.75
CA GLN A 30 12.11 0.10 6.88
C GLN A 30 13.20 0.96 7.50
N ASP A 31 14.40 0.40 7.62
CA ASP A 31 15.56 1.07 8.17
C ASP A 31 15.96 2.28 7.28
N GLU A 32 16.01 2.13 5.94
CA GLU A 32 16.25 3.25 5.01
C GLU A 32 15.22 4.40 5.16
N LEU A 33 13.94 4.06 5.29
CA LEU A 33 12.86 5.04 5.51
C LEU A 33 12.99 5.74 6.86
N GLU A 34 13.33 5.00 7.90
CA GLU A 34 13.50 5.51 9.24
C GLU A 34 14.63 6.55 9.26
N ASP A 35 15.73 6.29 8.56
CA ASP A 35 16.84 7.22 8.40
C ASP A 35 16.44 8.49 7.63
N GLU A 36 15.64 8.38 6.57
CA GLU A 36 15.08 9.54 5.85
C GLU A 36 14.16 10.38 6.73
N ILE A 37 13.25 9.74 7.47
CA ILE A 37 12.34 10.43 8.41
C ILE A 37 13.14 11.13 9.50
N ASN A 38 14.17 10.47 10.04
CA ASN A 38 15.00 11.04 11.09
C ASN A 38 15.79 12.25 10.61
N ARG A 39 16.35 12.22 9.39
CA ARG A 39 16.98 13.40 8.77
C ARG A 39 16.02 14.59 8.68
N GLN A 40 14.81 14.37 8.16
CA GLN A 40 13.78 15.43 8.07
C GLN A 40 13.33 15.95 9.44
N ARG A 41 13.28 15.08 10.45
CA ARG A 41 12.95 15.49 11.83
C ARG A 41 14.02 16.36 12.45
N ILE A 42 15.30 16.01 12.26
CA ILE A 42 16.44 16.78 12.77
C ILE A 42 16.48 18.16 12.11
N GLU A 43 16.27 18.23 10.79
CA GLU A 43 16.16 19.50 10.06
C GLU A 43 15.01 20.37 10.58
N ALA A 44 13.89 19.75 10.97
CA ALA A 44 12.76 20.43 11.59
C ALA A 44 12.93 20.71 13.10
N GLY A 45 14.10 20.41 13.70
CA GLY A 45 14.39 20.61 15.12
C GLY A 45 13.63 19.66 16.07
N LYS A 46 13.07 18.56 15.56
CA LYS A 46 12.34 17.55 16.34
C LYS A 46 13.28 16.44 16.78
N ARG A 47 12.94 15.79 17.90
CA ARG A 47 13.67 14.61 18.39
C ARG A 47 13.56 13.47 17.37
N PRO A 48 14.65 12.70 17.16
CA PRO A 48 14.65 11.54 16.28
C PRO A 48 13.62 10.51 16.74
N PHE A 49 13.03 9.81 15.78
CA PHE A 49 12.11 8.71 16.02
C PHE A 49 12.91 7.45 16.31
N THR A 50 12.65 6.82 17.45
CA THR A 50 13.12 5.47 17.75
C THR A 50 11.88 4.59 17.86
N LEU A 51 11.77 3.56 17.01
CA LEU A 51 10.84 2.46 17.26
C LEU A 51 11.46 1.56 18.33
N ASP A 52 10.64 1.05 19.24
CA ASP A 52 11.08 0.07 20.23
C ASP A 52 11.74 -1.11 19.50
N LEU A 53 13.04 -1.30 19.76
CA LEU A 53 13.96 -2.21 19.06
C LEU A 53 13.69 -3.69 19.35
N GLU A 54 12.63 -4.02 20.08
CA GLU A 54 12.11 -5.38 20.16
C GLU A 54 11.40 -5.75 18.85
N LYS A 55 12.11 -5.65 17.72
CA LYS A 55 11.84 -6.50 16.56
C LYS A 55 12.19 -7.91 17.01
N GLU A 56 11.32 -8.55 17.78
CA GLU A 56 11.37 -9.99 18.01
C GLU A 56 11.60 -10.63 16.65
N VAL A 57 12.70 -11.37 16.50
CA VAL A 57 12.98 -12.08 15.27
C VAL A 57 11.88 -13.13 15.12
N LYS A 58 10.82 -12.76 14.40
CA LYS A 58 9.67 -13.63 14.22
C LYS A 58 10.14 -14.83 13.43
N LEU A 59 10.23 -15.97 14.11
CA LEU A 59 10.46 -17.23 13.45
C LEU A 59 9.23 -17.55 12.62
N LYS A 60 9.42 -17.71 11.32
CA LYS A 60 8.36 -18.06 10.39
C LYS A 60 8.52 -19.52 10.01
N GLU A 61 7.47 -20.29 10.20
CA GLU A 61 7.41 -21.67 9.74
C GLU A 61 7.38 -21.68 8.20
N ARG A 62 8.42 -22.24 7.58
CA ARG A 62 8.50 -22.47 6.13
C ARG A 62 8.28 -23.95 5.85
N LYS A 63 7.50 -24.22 4.80
CA LYS A 63 7.33 -25.57 4.26
C LYS A 63 8.33 -25.76 3.14
N ILE A 64 9.22 -26.73 3.31
CA ILE A 64 10.25 -27.09 2.33
C ILE A 64 9.89 -28.45 1.77
N SER A 65 9.91 -28.56 0.45
CA SER A 65 9.59 -29.82 -0.21
C SER A 65 10.80 -30.77 -0.15
N LYS A 66 10.56 -32.08 -0.04
CA LYS A 66 11.64 -33.09 -0.05
C LYS A 66 12.24 -33.32 -1.44
N ALA A 67 11.43 -33.14 -2.49
CA ALA A 67 11.84 -33.39 -3.87
C ALA A 67 12.59 -32.20 -4.48
N ASP A 68 12.25 -31.00 -4.05
CA ASP A 68 12.78 -29.73 -4.56
C ASP A 68 12.79 -28.69 -3.42
N PRO A 69 13.91 -28.58 -2.69
CA PRO A 69 14.04 -27.68 -1.55
C PRO A 69 14.04 -26.20 -1.93
N GLU A 70 14.36 -25.86 -3.18
CA GLU A 70 14.45 -24.46 -3.65
C GLU A 70 13.07 -23.90 -4.01
N SER A 71 12.09 -24.76 -4.28
CA SER A 71 10.71 -24.34 -4.55
C SER A 71 10.02 -23.70 -3.34
N GLY A 72 9.28 -22.63 -3.58
CA GLY A 72 8.52 -21.92 -2.56
C GLY A 72 7.10 -22.47 -2.41
N TYR A 73 6.62 -22.59 -1.17
CA TYR A 73 5.22 -22.98 -0.94
C TYR A 73 4.27 -21.79 -1.20
N TYR A 74 3.56 -21.84 -2.32
CA TYR A 74 2.64 -20.82 -2.79
C TYR A 74 1.18 -21.15 -2.43
N VAL A 75 0.45 -20.14 -1.96
CA VAL A 75 -0.96 -20.25 -1.57
C VAL A 75 -1.76 -19.12 -2.22
N LYS A 76 -2.65 -19.46 -3.16
CA LYS A 76 -3.57 -18.52 -3.80
C LYS A 76 -4.98 -18.74 -3.27
N GLY A 77 -5.35 -17.92 -2.29
CA GLY A 77 -6.63 -18.04 -1.60
C GLY A 77 -6.80 -19.40 -0.90
N GLU A 78 -8.01 -19.94 -0.91
CA GLU A 78 -8.33 -21.20 -0.22
C GLU A 78 -8.09 -22.44 -1.10
N ARG A 79 -8.15 -22.29 -2.43
CA ARG A 79 -8.26 -23.41 -3.38
C ARG A 79 -6.92 -23.93 -3.88
N GLU A 80 -5.94 -23.06 -4.14
CA GLU A 80 -4.70 -23.46 -4.79
C GLU A 80 -3.52 -23.37 -3.82
N LYS A 81 -3.01 -24.54 -3.43
CA LYS A 81 -1.80 -24.71 -2.62
C LYS A 81 -0.83 -25.57 -3.41
N GLN A 82 0.33 -25.03 -3.77
CA GLN A 82 1.34 -25.76 -4.56
C GLN A 82 2.74 -25.23 -4.28
N PHE A 83 3.74 -26.06 -4.55
CA PHE A 83 5.12 -25.59 -4.65
C PHE A 83 5.32 -24.95 -6.02
N ALA A 84 5.90 -23.76 -6.05
CA ALA A 84 6.07 -22.98 -7.26
C ALA A 84 7.36 -22.14 -7.23
N TYR A 85 7.77 -21.74 -8.42
CA TYR A 85 8.71 -20.67 -8.67
C TYR A 85 7.97 -19.46 -9.21
N SER A 86 8.44 -18.26 -8.89
CA SER A 86 7.95 -17.02 -9.45
C SER A 86 8.97 -16.49 -10.45
N ALA A 87 8.59 -16.47 -11.72
CA ALA A 87 9.36 -15.83 -12.78
C ALA A 87 8.89 -14.39 -12.91
N HIS A 88 9.72 -13.44 -12.46
CA HIS A 88 9.48 -12.02 -12.61
C HIS A 88 10.14 -11.56 -13.90
N THR A 89 9.34 -11.04 -14.82
CA THR A 89 9.76 -10.68 -16.17
C THR A 89 9.57 -9.20 -16.40
N SER A 90 10.52 -8.58 -17.08
CA SER A 90 10.36 -7.24 -17.64
C SER A 90 10.24 -7.33 -19.15
N CYS A 91 9.23 -6.65 -19.70
CA CYS A 91 8.93 -6.66 -21.14
C CYS A 91 8.96 -5.24 -21.72
N ASP A 92 9.31 -5.14 -23.00
CA ASP A 92 9.15 -3.93 -23.80
C ASP A 92 7.71 -3.76 -24.31
N ASP A 93 7.42 -2.61 -24.90
CA ASP A 93 6.14 -2.28 -25.52
C ASP A 93 5.82 -3.17 -26.73
N ASN A 94 6.86 -3.72 -27.38
CA ASN A 94 6.73 -4.70 -28.45
C ASN A 94 6.57 -6.15 -27.96
N GLY A 95 6.56 -6.38 -26.64
CA GLY A 95 6.42 -7.72 -26.04
C GLY A 95 7.72 -8.54 -25.97
N PHE A 96 8.88 -7.94 -26.29
CA PHE A 96 10.17 -8.60 -26.07
C PHE A 96 10.52 -8.63 -24.58
N ILE A 97 11.04 -9.77 -24.13
CA ILE A 97 11.52 -9.95 -22.75
C ILE A 97 12.90 -9.29 -22.64
N LEU A 98 13.02 -8.31 -21.74
CA LEU A 98 14.26 -7.58 -21.49
C LEU A 98 15.11 -8.28 -20.42
N SER A 99 14.50 -8.67 -19.31
CA SER A 99 15.17 -9.40 -18.24
C SER A 99 14.20 -10.29 -17.47
N THR A 100 14.73 -11.31 -16.82
CA THR A 100 13.94 -12.24 -16.02
C THR A 100 14.73 -12.63 -14.78
N ILE A 101 14.05 -12.64 -13.63
CA ILE A 101 14.57 -13.15 -12.37
C ILE A 101 13.64 -14.25 -11.89
N ILE A 102 14.21 -15.41 -11.60
CA ILE A 102 13.47 -16.55 -11.06
C ILE A 102 13.71 -16.59 -9.55
N THR A 103 12.63 -16.62 -8.79
CA THR A 103 12.68 -16.75 -7.34
C THR A 103 11.78 -17.88 -6.84
N PRO A 104 12.00 -18.38 -5.62
CA PRO A 104 11.05 -19.27 -4.97
C PRO A 104 9.68 -18.58 -4.79
N GLY A 105 8.58 -19.31 -5.02
CA GLY A 105 7.21 -18.76 -4.98
C GLY A 105 6.70 -18.32 -3.59
N ASN A 106 7.56 -18.30 -2.57
CA ASN A 106 7.25 -17.73 -1.25
C ASN A 106 7.77 -16.29 -1.09
N ILE A 107 8.58 -15.80 -2.03
CA ILE A 107 9.06 -14.42 -2.06
C ILE A 107 7.98 -13.53 -2.68
N HIS A 108 7.78 -12.35 -2.10
CA HIS A 108 6.77 -11.42 -2.59
C HIS A 108 7.32 -10.57 -3.74
N ASP A 109 6.52 -10.38 -4.79
CA ASP A 109 6.95 -9.73 -6.05
C ASP A 109 7.53 -8.33 -5.83
N SER A 110 6.99 -7.58 -4.86
CA SER A 110 7.47 -6.24 -4.53
C SER A 110 8.94 -6.21 -4.07
N GLN A 111 9.46 -7.29 -3.47
CA GLN A 111 10.87 -7.35 -3.05
C GLN A 111 11.80 -7.53 -4.25
N VAL A 112 11.38 -8.34 -5.23
CA VAL A 112 12.19 -8.67 -6.40
C VAL A 112 12.19 -7.55 -7.44
N ALA A 113 11.11 -6.75 -7.48
CA ALA A 113 10.93 -5.66 -8.44
C ALA A 113 12.11 -4.68 -8.49
N PHE A 114 12.74 -4.39 -7.35
CA PHE A 114 13.92 -3.50 -7.28
C PHE A 114 15.10 -4.04 -8.09
N GLN A 115 15.41 -5.33 -7.92
CA GLN A 115 16.51 -5.96 -8.62
C GLN A 115 16.23 -6.04 -10.12
N LEU A 116 15.00 -6.39 -10.49
CA LEU A 116 14.57 -6.49 -11.88
C LEU A 116 14.68 -5.16 -12.62
N VAL A 117 14.24 -4.06 -12.00
CA VAL A 117 14.36 -2.71 -12.59
C VAL A 117 15.83 -2.29 -12.70
N LYS A 118 16.66 -2.55 -11.69
CA LYS A 118 18.10 -2.25 -11.74
C LYS A 118 18.77 -3.00 -12.88
N GLN A 119 18.49 -4.29 -13.04
CA GLN A 119 19.05 -5.11 -14.12
C GLN A 119 18.58 -4.61 -15.50
N SER A 120 17.29 -4.35 -15.65
CA SER A 120 16.72 -3.84 -16.91
C SER A 120 17.33 -2.50 -17.32
N LYS A 121 17.45 -1.55 -16.38
CA LYS A 121 18.01 -0.21 -16.65
C LYS A 121 19.51 -0.24 -16.96
N ARG A 122 20.25 -1.20 -16.41
CA ARG A 122 21.67 -1.42 -16.73
C ARG A 122 21.87 -1.89 -18.17
N LEU A 123 21.00 -2.77 -18.65
CA LEU A 123 21.04 -3.30 -20.02
C LEU A 123 20.49 -2.28 -21.02
N PHE A 124 19.42 -1.58 -20.67
CA PHE A 124 18.68 -0.68 -21.54
C PHE A 124 18.51 0.69 -20.86
N PRO A 125 19.48 1.60 -21.05
CA PRO A 125 19.44 2.92 -20.43
C PRO A 125 18.32 3.82 -20.98
N GLU A 126 17.73 3.53 -22.14
CA GLU A 126 16.64 4.32 -22.74
C GLU A 126 15.29 4.19 -22.01
N ILE A 127 15.13 3.24 -21.08
CA ILE A 127 13.85 3.02 -20.40
C ILE A 127 13.48 4.22 -19.52
N ASN A 128 12.31 4.81 -19.76
CA ASN A 128 11.84 6.01 -19.04
C ASN A 128 10.55 5.83 -18.23
N CYS A 129 9.64 4.90 -18.59
CA CYS A 129 8.45 4.56 -17.80
C CYS A 129 8.45 3.07 -17.42
N VAL A 130 7.99 2.81 -16.20
CA VAL A 130 7.76 1.47 -15.66
C VAL A 130 6.28 1.30 -15.38
N VAL A 131 5.66 0.39 -16.10
CA VAL A 131 4.27 -0.05 -15.91
C VAL A 131 4.30 -1.31 -15.07
N ALA A 132 3.52 -1.36 -13.99
CA ALA A 132 3.44 -2.53 -13.14
C ALA A 132 2.06 -2.68 -12.53
N ASP A 133 1.73 -3.92 -12.17
CA ASP A 133 0.46 -4.27 -11.54
C ASP A 133 0.28 -3.67 -10.15
N ALA A 134 -0.97 -3.72 -9.65
CA ALA A 134 -1.32 -3.21 -8.33
C ALA A 134 -0.52 -3.87 -7.19
N GLY A 135 -0.04 -5.11 -7.36
CA GLY A 135 0.80 -5.81 -6.38
C GLY A 135 2.16 -5.16 -6.15
N TYR A 136 2.67 -4.41 -7.14
CA TYR A 136 3.93 -3.68 -7.06
C TYR A 136 3.78 -2.28 -6.45
N LYS A 137 2.55 -1.84 -6.20
CA LYS A 137 2.23 -0.50 -5.72
C LYS A 137 2.58 -0.32 -4.25
N THR A 138 3.88 -0.18 -3.99
CA THR A 138 4.43 0.10 -2.67
C THR A 138 5.02 1.51 -2.68
N PRO A 139 4.85 2.33 -1.62
CA PRO A 139 5.51 3.64 -1.54
C PRO A 139 7.02 3.55 -1.78
N LYS A 140 7.66 2.47 -1.30
CA LYS A 140 9.06 2.11 -1.61
C LYS A 140 9.38 2.16 -3.09
N PHE A 141 8.57 1.43 -3.84
CA PHE A 141 8.84 1.17 -5.23
C PHE A 141 8.68 2.45 -6.04
N VAL A 142 7.65 3.25 -5.72
CA VAL A 142 7.46 4.58 -6.31
C VAL A 142 8.63 5.50 -5.99
N HIS A 143 9.04 5.57 -4.72
CA HIS A 143 10.18 6.40 -4.30
C HIS A 143 11.48 6.02 -5.03
N PHE A 144 11.76 4.72 -5.13
CA PHE A 144 12.90 4.17 -5.84
C PHE A 144 12.88 4.50 -7.35
N LEU A 145 11.73 4.38 -8.00
CA LEU A 145 11.58 4.74 -9.41
C LEU A 145 11.83 6.24 -9.63
N THR A 146 11.28 7.10 -8.76
CA THR A 146 11.52 8.55 -8.81
C THR A 146 13.00 8.88 -8.66
N HIS A 147 13.74 8.20 -7.76
CA HIS A 147 15.20 8.39 -7.61
C HIS A 147 15.99 8.03 -8.86
N LEU A 148 15.50 7.08 -9.66
CA LEU A 148 16.11 6.69 -10.93
C LEU A 148 15.61 7.53 -12.12
N ASN A 149 14.85 8.61 -11.86
CA ASN A 149 14.17 9.41 -12.88
C ASN A 149 13.28 8.58 -13.82
N LEU A 150 12.70 7.50 -13.30
CA LEU A 150 11.75 6.64 -14.02
C LEU A 150 10.32 7.05 -13.66
N ARG A 151 9.47 7.22 -14.66
CA ARG A 151 8.05 7.52 -14.47
C ARG A 151 7.28 6.26 -14.04
N PRO A 152 6.69 6.21 -12.83
CA PRO A 152 5.88 5.09 -12.39
C PRO A 152 4.47 5.16 -12.99
N CYS A 153 4.08 4.10 -13.68
CA CYS A 153 2.82 3.97 -14.41
C CYS A 153 1.99 2.85 -13.73
N LEU A 154 1.44 3.14 -12.53
CA LEU A 154 0.78 2.15 -11.66
C LEU A 154 -0.75 2.34 -11.59
N PRO A 155 -1.56 1.28 -11.49
CA PRO A 155 -3.01 1.39 -11.45
C PRO A 155 -3.53 2.10 -10.18
N TYR A 156 -4.61 2.87 -10.34
CA TYR A 156 -5.31 3.49 -9.22
C TYR A 156 -6.21 2.47 -8.52
N SER A 157 -6.07 2.37 -7.20
CA SER A 157 -6.93 1.54 -6.37
C SER A 157 -7.85 2.46 -5.59
N ARG A 158 -9.17 2.35 -5.82
CA ARG A 158 -10.15 3.17 -5.10
C ARG A 158 -10.07 2.86 -3.59
N PRO A 159 -10.05 3.86 -2.71
CA PRO A 159 -10.10 3.63 -1.27
C PRO A 159 -11.40 2.88 -0.92
N LYS A 160 -11.26 1.75 -0.24
CA LYS A 160 -12.41 1.00 0.28
C LYS A 160 -12.90 1.72 1.54
N GLY A 161 -14.18 2.09 1.56
CA GLY A 161 -14.83 2.60 2.77
C GLY A 161 -14.87 1.55 3.88
N LYS A 162 -15.30 1.95 5.08
CA LYS A 162 -15.51 1.01 6.19
C LYS A 162 -16.46 -0.10 5.77
N LYS A 163 -16.10 -1.36 6.09
CA LYS A 163 -16.96 -2.53 5.85
C LYS A 163 -18.33 -2.27 6.50
N GLY A 164 -19.40 -2.43 5.73
CA GLY A 164 -20.79 -2.17 6.17
C GLY A 164 -21.33 -0.77 5.86
N LEU A 165 -20.48 0.19 5.48
CA LEU A 165 -20.96 1.48 4.96
C LEU A 165 -21.03 1.45 3.43
N LEU A 166 -22.16 1.91 2.90
CA LEU A 166 -22.37 2.06 1.47
C LEU A 166 -21.35 3.03 0.87
N SER A 167 -20.98 2.81 -0.39
CA SER A 167 -20.15 3.76 -1.12
C SER A 167 -20.89 5.11 -1.26
N LYS A 168 -20.15 6.23 -1.31
CA LYS A 168 -20.76 7.56 -1.50
C LYS A 168 -21.65 7.64 -2.75
N MET A 169 -21.37 6.84 -3.78
CA MET A 169 -22.13 6.83 -5.05
C MET A 169 -23.40 5.97 -5.00
N SER A 170 -23.49 5.01 -4.06
CA SER A 170 -24.70 4.21 -3.83
C SER A 170 -25.71 4.92 -2.92
N PHE A 171 -25.38 6.11 -2.43
CA PHE A 171 -26.31 6.96 -1.71
C PHE A 171 -27.18 7.71 -2.73
N SER A 172 -28.28 7.08 -3.18
CA SER A 172 -29.40 7.84 -3.72
C SER A 172 -30.03 8.60 -2.55
N MET A 173 -29.70 9.88 -2.41
CA MET A 173 -30.47 10.79 -1.57
C MET A 173 -31.84 10.95 -2.24
N THR A 174 -32.77 10.03 -2.02
CA THR A 174 -34.19 10.32 -2.27
C THR A 174 -34.53 11.53 -1.41
N SER A 175 -34.93 12.62 -2.07
CA SER A 175 -35.00 14.01 -1.61
C SER A 175 -35.91 14.31 -0.40
N ILE A 176 -36.30 13.31 0.39
CA ILE A 176 -37.30 13.42 1.45
C ILE A 176 -36.67 13.52 2.86
N LEU A 177 -35.42 13.05 3.08
CA LEU A 177 -34.82 13.06 4.43
C LEU A 177 -33.99 14.31 4.79
N ILE A 178 -33.69 15.19 3.83
CA ILE A 178 -33.01 16.47 4.10
C ILE A 178 -33.95 17.46 4.80
N VAL A 179 -35.26 17.40 4.51
CA VAL A 179 -36.25 18.32 5.11
C VAL A 179 -36.41 18.07 6.61
N ILE A 180 -36.29 16.82 7.07
CA ILE A 180 -36.51 16.46 8.49
C ILE A 180 -35.28 16.79 9.34
N PHE A 181 -34.06 16.53 8.85
CA PHE A 181 -32.84 16.80 9.62
C PHE A 181 -32.47 18.30 9.65
N VAL A 182 -32.71 19.04 8.57
CA VAL A 182 -32.49 20.49 8.52
C VAL A 182 -33.54 21.25 9.35
N ARG A 183 -34.80 20.78 9.41
CA ARG A 183 -35.82 21.41 10.27
C ARG A 183 -35.57 21.23 11.77
N LYS A 184 -34.96 20.12 12.21
CA LYS A 184 -34.75 19.85 13.64
C LYS A 184 -33.54 20.59 14.22
N ILE A 185 -32.53 20.90 13.41
CA ILE A 185 -31.31 21.62 13.87
C ILE A 185 -31.45 23.14 13.76
N LYS A 186 -32.22 23.66 12.78
CA LYS A 186 -32.45 25.12 12.67
C LYS A 186 -33.42 25.69 13.71
N CYS A 187 -34.33 24.89 14.28
CA CYS A 187 -35.28 25.40 15.28
C CYS A 187 -34.66 25.62 16.67
N SER A 188 -33.72 24.78 17.12
CA SER A 188 -33.19 24.90 18.49
C SER A 188 -32.12 25.99 18.66
N LEU A 189 -31.36 26.32 17.60
CA LEU A 189 -30.35 27.37 17.67
C LEU A 189 -30.90 28.78 17.41
N PHE A 190 -32.01 28.92 16.67
CA PHE A 190 -32.54 30.24 16.31
C PHE A 190 -33.42 30.84 17.43
N GLN A 191 -34.06 30.01 18.26
CA GLN A 191 -34.83 30.49 19.42
C GLN A 191 -33.93 31.04 20.54
N ARG A 192 -32.74 30.46 20.76
CA ARG A 192 -31.78 30.95 21.76
C ARG A 192 -31.08 32.27 21.40
N LEU A 193 -31.13 32.68 20.13
CA LEU A 193 -30.53 33.94 19.65
C LEU A 193 -31.53 35.10 19.62
N LEU A 194 -32.84 34.83 19.56
CA LEU A 194 -33.87 35.87 19.60
C LEU A 194 -34.22 36.32 21.04
N GLU A 195 -34.14 35.44 22.03
CA GLU A 195 -34.36 35.82 23.45
C GLU A 195 -33.22 36.64 24.05
N LYS A 196 -32.01 36.57 23.48
CA LYS A 196 -30.85 37.35 23.95
C LYS A 196 -30.71 38.73 23.29
N GLY A 197 -31.57 39.05 22.32
CA GLY A 197 -31.50 40.29 21.55
C GLY A 197 -32.41 41.43 22.03
N THR A 198 -33.25 41.18 23.04
CA THR A 198 -34.30 42.12 23.49
C THR A 198 -34.09 42.64 24.92
N GLU A 199 -32.84 42.82 25.37
CA GLU A 199 -32.54 43.40 26.69
C GLU A 199 -31.66 44.67 26.68
N ASN A 200 -31.29 45.24 25.52
CA ASN A 200 -30.49 46.46 25.52
C ASN A 200 -30.93 47.48 24.48
N THR A 201 -32.00 48.20 24.79
CA THR A 201 -32.20 49.59 24.36
C THR A 201 -32.86 50.39 25.49
N ASN A 202 -32.05 50.96 26.39
CA ASN A 202 -32.46 52.09 27.22
C ASN A 202 -32.29 53.38 26.38
N PRO A 203 -33.29 54.27 26.30
CA PRO A 203 -33.16 55.54 25.59
C PRO A 203 -32.43 56.58 26.45
N ILE A 204 -31.42 57.23 25.87
CA ILE A 204 -30.81 58.45 26.43
C ILE A 204 -31.80 59.60 26.23
N GLN A 205 -32.30 60.15 27.34
CA GLN A 205 -33.14 61.34 27.37
C GLN A 205 -32.35 62.59 26.96
N LYS A 206 -32.91 63.39 26.04
CA LYS A 206 -32.58 64.81 25.90
C LYS A 206 -33.38 65.59 26.95
N ASN A 207 -32.69 66.32 27.83
CA ASN A 207 -33.29 67.41 28.59
C ASN A 207 -32.87 68.75 27.97
N VAL A 208 -33.85 69.65 27.91
CA VAL A 208 -33.77 71.10 27.68
C VAL A 208 -32.99 71.75 28.82
#